data_AF-B1M7I0-F1
#
_entry.id   AF-B1M7I0-F1
#
_cell.length_a   1.000
_cell.length_b   1.000
_cell.length_c   1.000
_cell.angle_alpha   90.00
_cell.angle_beta   90.00
_cell.angle_gamma   90.00
#
_symmetry.space_group_name_H-M   'P 1'
#
loop_
_entity.id
_entity.type
_entity.pdbx_description
1 polymer ?
#
loop_
_entity_poly.entity_id
_entity_poly.type
_entity_poly.pdbx_seq_one_letter_code
_entity_poly.pdbx_strand_id
1 'polypeptide(L)'
;MSSTYMDYTLISRDIAKSLKNKAAERAVANDTKYFSEHIGDVTSVDDFIGNARLFNFAMRAFGLEDMAYAKSFMKKVLLGEPDANGHVLVDRLQDTRYRDFANAFNFRSYGDDPSKPKTFDNPEVEAMLESVGANKTVDQQKLAYDNQTGRDTQYISDFAAYATSVDDIVSDPKLSSIVRATVGLPPASETADPATQAAEIASKFDAATFQNPAAVDAFIDEYLAMRKEGRKAIIDPYFRPSGTYANSDAETEKLAAYFRAKASTLQTAQDIVADTTLTDIVWSTLGLPATNASKDPKAQAALIAKNLDVASLRDPRTLSQFIDRFKDARVAARSATVDAYVRQTLEDDAGAQDQGTRLALYFKRQAGTIKSIYGILADKALAEVVRTTLGFPAEMARSNLDSQVAQISRKLDITTFQDPEKLDRFIRRFTIMWDAKNDTAAQPALSLFGGADGGFDTGVLLKLQSIRLGGH
;
A
#
# COMPACT_ATOMS: atom_id res chain seq x y z
N MET A 1 33.23 5.34 -10.52
CA MET A 1 32.85 3.96 -10.90
C MET A 1 32.49 3.94 -12.39
N SER A 2 31.64 3.03 -12.89
CA SER A 2 30.68 3.42 -13.94
C SER A 2 29.78 4.55 -13.40
N SER A 3 29.20 5.38 -14.26
CA SER A 3 28.26 6.41 -13.81
C SER A 3 26.85 5.84 -13.65
N THR A 4 26.07 6.38 -12.72
CA THR A 4 24.68 5.98 -12.44
C THR A 4 23.86 5.84 -13.74
N TYR A 5 24.07 6.75 -14.69
CA TYR A 5 23.36 6.72 -15.98
C TYR A 5 23.71 5.51 -16.87
N MET A 6 24.97 5.06 -16.86
CA MET A 6 25.40 3.91 -17.66
C MET A 6 24.78 2.62 -17.12
N ASP A 7 24.79 2.41 -15.80
CA ASP A 7 24.27 1.18 -15.22
C ASP A 7 22.73 1.13 -15.27
N TYR A 8 22.07 2.27 -15.04
CA TYR A 8 20.64 2.43 -15.34
C TYR A 8 20.29 2.09 -16.79
N THR A 9 21.05 2.60 -17.78
CA THR A 9 20.74 2.34 -19.20
C THR A 9 21.10 0.93 -19.65
N LEU A 10 22.13 0.30 -19.08
CA LEU A 10 22.46 -1.11 -19.33
C LEU A 10 21.31 -2.03 -18.91
N ILE A 11 20.73 -1.80 -17.72
CA ILE A 11 19.63 -2.61 -17.18
C ILE A 11 18.29 -2.29 -17.89
N SER A 12 17.97 -1.01 -18.08
CA SER A 12 16.63 -0.59 -18.52
C SER A 12 16.38 -0.64 -20.04
N ARG A 13 17.44 -0.60 -20.87
CA ARG A 13 17.31 -0.67 -22.35
C ARG A 13 16.68 -1.98 -22.84
N ASP A 14 16.92 -3.08 -22.13
CA ASP A 14 16.31 -4.39 -22.39
C ASP A 14 15.86 -5.01 -21.06
N ILE A 15 14.95 -4.31 -20.38
CA ILE A 15 14.45 -4.71 -19.06
C ILE A 15 13.82 -6.11 -19.07
N ALA A 16 13.26 -6.55 -20.20
CA ALA A 16 12.70 -7.89 -20.36
C ALA A 16 13.79 -8.97 -20.27
N LYS A 17 14.94 -8.78 -20.95
CA LYS A 17 16.09 -9.67 -20.83
C LYS A 17 16.76 -9.57 -19.46
N SER A 18 16.86 -8.37 -18.88
CA SER A 18 17.41 -8.17 -17.53
C SER A 18 16.61 -8.95 -16.47
N LEU A 19 15.28 -8.87 -16.52
CA LEU A 19 14.38 -9.63 -15.64
C LEU A 19 14.44 -11.14 -15.93
N LYS A 20 14.46 -11.55 -17.21
CA LYS A 20 14.60 -12.97 -17.58
C LYS A 20 15.91 -13.59 -17.06
N ASN A 21 17.01 -12.84 -17.12
CA ASN A 21 18.29 -13.28 -16.58
C ASN A 21 18.21 -13.40 -15.04
N LYS A 22 17.67 -12.40 -14.35
CA LYS A 22 17.49 -12.43 -12.89
C LYS A 22 16.61 -13.60 -12.44
N ALA A 23 15.50 -13.87 -13.14
CA ALA A 23 14.61 -15.00 -12.87
C ALA A 23 15.29 -16.38 -13.06
N ALA A 24 16.32 -16.46 -13.91
CA ALA A 24 17.09 -17.68 -14.15
C ALA A 24 18.22 -17.92 -13.12
N GLU A 25 18.51 -16.96 -12.24
CA GLU A 25 19.51 -17.13 -11.18
C GLU A 25 19.01 -18.13 -10.13
N ARG A 26 19.88 -19.07 -9.73
CA ARG A 26 19.50 -20.24 -8.91
C ARG A 26 18.78 -19.87 -7.59
N ALA A 27 19.15 -18.76 -6.95
CA ALA A 27 18.48 -18.30 -5.73
C ALA A 27 17.04 -17.83 -6.03
N VAL A 28 16.90 -16.87 -6.95
CA VAL A 28 15.62 -16.32 -7.40
C VAL A 28 14.69 -17.43 -7.91
N ALA A 29 15.19 -18.34 -8.75
CA ALA A 29 14.41 -19.47 -9.25
C ALA A 29 13.92 -20.41 -8.13
N ASN A 30 14.75 -20.69 -7.12
CA ASN A 30 14.37 -21.55 -5.99
C ASN A 30 13.34 -20.90 -5.06
N ASP A 31 13.40 -19.58 -4.89
CA ASP A 31 12.45 -18.82 -4.08
C ASP A 31 11.12 -18.59 -4.83
N THR A 32 11.17 -18.19 -6.10
CA THR A 32 10.02 -18.14 -7.02
C THR A 32 9.30 -19.49 -7.09
N LYS A 33 10.05 -20.58 -7.17
CA LYS A 33 9.49 -21.95 -7.15
C LYS A 33 8.82 -22.24 -5.81
N TYR A 34 9.50 -22.02 -4.68
CA TYR A 34 8.92 -22.31 -3.37
C TYR A 34 7.66 -21.49 -3.10
N PHE A 35 7.69 -20.19 -3.40
CA PHE A 35 6.51 -19.34 -3.31
C PHE A 35 5.39 -19.89 -4.18
N SER A 36 5.66 -20.19 -5.45
CA SER A 36 4.67 -20.76 -6.38
C SER A 36 4.04 -22.06 -5.89
N GLU A 37 4.81 -22.96 -5.31
CA GLU A 37 4.34 -24.29 -4.87
C GLU A 37 3.52 -24.22 -3.57
N HIS A 38 3.89 -23.35 -2.61
CA HIS A 38 3.34 -23.40 -1.23
C HIS A 38 2.39 -22.24 -0.90
N ILE A 39 2.40 -21.14 -1.66
CA ILE A 39 1.50 -20.00 -1.37
C ILE A 39 0.02 -20.37 -1.55
N GLY A 40 -0.27 -21.36 -2.40
CA GLY A 40 -1.61 -21.88 -2.67
C GLY A 40 -2.24 -22.67 -1.53
N ASP A 41 -1.45 -23.02 -0.51
CA ASP A 41 -1.88 -23.79 0.66
C ASP A 41 -2.12 -22.90 1.89
N VAL A 42 -1.96 -21.58 1.75
CA VAL A 42 -2.04 -20.60 2.84
C VAL A 42 -3.49 -20.13 3.06
N THR A 43 -4.14 -20.70 4.07
CA THR A 43 -5.55 -20.47 4.39
C THR A 43 -5.84 -19.23 5.24
N SER A 44 -4.85 -18.65 5.92
CA SER A 44 -5.06 -17.52 6.83
C SER A 44 -3.88 -16.54 6.87
N VAL A 45 -4.13 -15.36 7.45
CA VAL A 45 -3.09 -14.36 7.74
C VAL A 45 -2.01 -14.91 8.68
N ASP A 46 -2.38 -15.80 9.61
CA ASP A 46 -1.43 -16.41 10.55
C ASP A 46 -0.59 -17.50 9.90
N ASP A 47 -1.15 -18.30 8.98
CA ASP A 47 -0.37 -19.24 8.14
C ASP A 47 0.67 -18.47 7.31
N PHE A 48 0.24 -17.36 6.71
CA PHE A 48 1.08 -16.52 5.86
C PHE A 48 2.24 -15.89 6.62
N ILE A 49 1.94 -15.21 7.74
CA ILE A 49 2.93 -14.53 8.58
C ILE A 49 3.80 -15.54 9.35
N GLY A 50 3.25 -16.72 9.65
CA GLY A 50 3.98 -17.86 10.23
C GLY A 50 5.06 -18.40 9.27
N ASN A 51 4.71 -18.62 8.00
CA ASN A 51 5.66 -19.07 6.99
C ASN A 51 6.62 -17.94 6.57
N ALA A 52 7.73 -17.81 7.30
CA ALA A 52 8.73 -16.77 7.09
C ALA A 52 9.30 -16.72 5.66
N ARG A 53 9.36 -17.83 4.91
CA ARG A 53 9.88 -17.82 3.53
C ARG A 53 8.85 -17.27 2.54
N LEU A 54 7.56 -17.60 2.70
CA LEU A 54 6.47 -16.97 1.92
C LEU A 54 6.32 -15.49 2.28
N PHE A 55 6.34 -15.17 3.57
CA PHE A 55 6.21 -13.80 4.06
C PHE A 55 7.36 -12.90 3.59
N ASN A 56 8.61 -13.34 3.70
CA ASN A 56 9.75 -12.54 3.27
C ASN A 56 9.81 -12.38 1.73
N PHE A 57 9.43 -13.41 0.96
CA PHE A 57 9.27 -13.29 -0.49
C PHE A 57 8.25 -12.21 -0.86
N ALA A 58 7.09 -12.24 -0.20
CA ALA A 58 6.04 -11.26 -0.37
C ALA A 58 6.47 -9.85 0.05
N MET A 59 7.11 -9.69 1.21
CA MET A 59 7.58 -8.39 1.69
C MET A 59 8.63 -7.80 0.74
N ARG A 60 9.56 -8.61 0.21
CA ARG A 60 10.47 -8.16 -0.85
C ARG A 60 9.70 -7.77 -2.12
N ALA A 61 8.75 -8.56 -2.60
CA ALA A 61 8.01 -8.25 -3.84
C ALA A 61 7.36 -6.85 -3.84
N PHE A 62 6.97 -6.33 -2.68
CA PHE A 62 6.37 -4.99 -2.52
C PHE A 62 7.35 -3.93 -1.97
N GLY A 63 8.64 -4.25 -1.87
CA GLY A 63 9.69 -3.34 -1.36
C GLY A 63 9.63 -3.06 0.15
N LEU A 64 8.89 -3.89 0.89
CA LEU A 64 8.66 -3.78 2.34
C LEU A 64 9.63 -4.64 3.17
N GLU A 65 10.73 -5.16 2.60
CA GLU A 65 11.65 -6.09 3.28
C GLU A 65 12.19 -5.54 4.61
N ASP A 66 12.54 -4.25 4.67
CA ASP A 66 12.96 -3.56 5.90
C ASP A 66 11.94 -3.68 7.05
N MET A 67 10.66 -3.93 6.72
CA MET A 67 9.53 -4.03 7.65
C MET A 67 9.09 -5.49 7.89
N ALA A 68 9.81 -6.49 7.36
CA ALA A 68 9.48 -7.91 7.57
C ALA A 68 9.57 -8.36 9.04
N TYR A 69 10.24 -7.59 9.90
CA TYR A 69 10.23 -7.81 11.36
C TYR A 69 8.88 -7.41 12.00
N ALA A 70 8.12 -6.48 11.39
CA ALA A 70 6.94 -5.86 11.97
C ALA A 70 5.67 -6.71 11.81
N LYS A 71 5.76 -8.02 12.06
CA LYS A 71 4.71 -9.02 11.81
C LYS A 71 3.34 -8.63 12.35
N SER A 72 3.24 -8.12 13.58
CA SER A 72 1.98 -7.68 14.19
C SER A 72 1.36 -6.45 13.52
N PHE A 73 2.17 -5.56 12.97
CA PHE A 73 1.69 -4.43 12.16
C PHE A 73 1.21 -4.92 10.80
N MET A 74 1.97 -5.80 10.14
CA MET A 74 1.58 -6.38 8.86
C MET A 74 0.32 -7.25 8.96
N LYS A 75 0.08 -7.92 10.10
CA LYS A 75 -1.21 -8.57 10.40
C LYS A 75 -2.37 -7.58 10.38
N LYS A 76 -2.23 -6.42 11.03
CA LYS A 76 -3.23 -5.33 11.01
C LYS A 76 -3.42 -4.72 9.63
N VAL A 77 -2.37 -4.62 8.81
CA VAL A 77 -2.44 -4.16 7.42
C VAL A 77 -3.20 -5.16 6.53
N LEU A 78 -2.92 -6.46 6.66
CA LEU A 78 -3.55 -7.53 5.86
C LEU A 78 -5.01 -7.78 6.25
N LEU A 79 -5.32 -7.79 7.56
CA LEU A 79 -6.70 -7.80 8.03
C LEU A 79 -7.39 -6.49 7.69
N GLY A 80 -6.67 -5.37 7.71
CA GLY A 80 -7.18 -4.02 7.48
C GLY A 80 -8.28 -3.66 8.50
N GLU A 81 -8.06 -4.01 9.76
CA GLU A 81 -9.02 -3.78 10.84
C GLU A 81 -9.38 -2.28 10.90
N PRO A 82 -10.67 -1.91 10.93
CA PRO A 82 -11.07 -0.55 11.28
C PRO A 82 -10.73 -0.27 12.75
N ASP A 83 -10.30 0.95 13.05
CA ASP A 83 -10.10 1.36 14.44
C ASP A 83 -11.42 1.70 15.16
N ALA A 84 -11.33 2.21 16.38
CA ALA A 84 -12.49 2.61 17.18
C ALA A 84 -13.39 3.68 16.52
N ASN A 85 -12.90 4.38 15.49
CA ASN A 85 -13.63 5.36 14.67
C ASN A 85 -13.92 4.84 13.25
N GLY A 86 -13.74 3.54 12.99
CA GLY A 86 -14.03 2.91 11.71
C GLY A 86 -12.99 3.17 10.62
N HIS A 87 -11.86 3.80 10.92
CA HIS A 87 -10.86 4.08 9.90
C HIS A 87 -9.96 2.85 9.70
N VAL A 88 -10.01 2.26 8.50
CA VAL A 88 -9.07 1.20 8.09
C VAL A 88 -7.64 1.73 8.22
N LEU A 89 -6.74 0.90 8.78
CA LEU A 89 -5.34 1.29 8.95
C LEU A 89 -4.67 1.66 7.63
N VAL A 90 -4.83 0.82 6.59
CA VAL A 90 -4.03 0.90 5.37
C VAL A 90 -4.31 2.15 4.52
N ASP A 91 -5.54 2.68 4.56
CA ASP A 91 -5.93 3.89 3.83
C ASP A 91 -5.44 5.19 4.50
N ARG A 92 -4.89 5.09 5.73
CA ARG A 92 -4.25 6.19 6.45
C ARG A 92 -2.72 6.16 6.40
N LEU A 93 -2.13 5.08 5.88
CA LEU A 93 -0.69 5.00 5.69
C LEU A 93 -0.29 5.86 4.49
N GLN A 94 0.69 6.74 4.69
CA GLN A 94 1.23 7.57 3.61
C GLN A 94 1.89 6.69 2.53
N ASP A 95 2.74 5.75 2.96
CA ASP A 95 3.40 4.78 2.10
C ASP A 95 2.39 3.82 1.45
N THR A 96 2.10 4.03 0.16
CA THR A 96 1.07 3.27 -0.57
C THR A 96 1.41 1.80 -0.76
N ARG A 97 2.68 1.40 -0.57
CA ARG A 97 3.13 0.02 -0.76
C ARG A 97 2.46 -0.96 0.20
N TYR A 98 2.08 -0.51 1.40
CA TYR A 98 1.27 -1.30 2.34
C TYR A 98 -0.13 -1.61 1.79
N ARG A 99 -0.76 -0.65 1.09
CA ARG A 99 -2.07 -0.86 0.45
C ARG A 99 -1.94 -1.80 -0.73
N ASP A 100 -0.90 -1.65 -1.55
CA ASP A 100 -0.67 -2.50 -2.71
C ASP A 100 -0.34 -3.95 -2.27
N PHE A 101 0.40 -4.12 -1.16
CA PHE A 101 0.60 -5.41 -0.50
C PHE A 101 -0.70 -6.02 0.06
N ALA A 102 -1.52 -5.24 0.77
CA ALA A 102 -2.81 -5.70 1.30
C ALA A 102 -3.80 -6.10 0.19
N ASN A 103 -3.79 -5.36 -0.94
CA ASN A 103 -4.60 -5.67 -2.13
C ASN A 103 -4.18 -7.01 -2.78
N ALA A 104 -2.89 -7.33 -2.79
CA ALA A 104 -2.37 -8.57 -3.38
C ALA A 104 -2.60 -9.79 -2.48
N PHE A 105 -2.36 -9.64 -1.18
CA PHE A 105 -2.48 -10.69 -0.16
C PHE A 105 -3.78 -10.58 0.63
N ASN A 106 -4.90 -10.47 -0.08
CA ASN A 106 -6.20 -10.28 0.58
C ASN A 106 -6.76 -11.60 1.13
N PHE A 107 -6.55 -11.85 2.43
CA PHE A 107 -7.06 -13.03 3.14
C PHE A 107 -8.54 -12.91 3.56
N ARG A 108 -9.24 -11.80 3.27
CA ARG A 108 -10.65 -11.55 3.70
C ARG A 108 -11.71 -12.43 3.01
N SER A 109 -11.32 -13.49 2.29
CA SER A 109 -12.25 -14.43 1.65
C SER A 109 -12.13 -15.87 2.19
N TYR A 110 -11.39 -16.11 3.28
CA TYR A 110 -11.24 -17.44 3.86
C TYR A 110 -12.09 -17.62 5.13
N GLY A 111 -13.27 -18.23 4.97
CA GLY A 111 -14.02 -18.95 6.03
C GLY A 111 -14.71 -18.10 7.10
N ASP A 112 -13.98 -17.21 7.76
CA ASP A 112 -14.47 -16.39 8.87
C ASP A 112 -15.36 -15.25 8.37
N ASP A 113 -16.64 -15.58 8.18
CA ASP A 113 -17.73 -14.60 8.11
C ASP A 113 -17.78 -13.81 9.44
N PRO A 114 -17.43 -12.51 9.46
CA PRO A 114 -17.32 -11.74 10.69
C PRO A 114 -18.68 -11.47 11.36
N SER A 115 -19.80 -11.80 10.71
CA SER A 115 -21.12 -11.79 11.36
C SER A 115 -21.32 -12.98 12.32
N LYS A 116 -20.51 -14.04 12.18
CA LYS A 116 -20.50 -15.21 13.06
C LYS A 116 -19.41 -15.07 14.14
N PRO A 117 -19.68 -15.49 15.40
CA PRO A 117 -18.63 -15.67 16.40
C PRO A 117 -17.60 -16.71 15.93
N LYS A 118 -16.31 -16.47 16.19
CA LYS A 118 -15.23 -17.45 15.98
C LYS A 118 -15.36 -18.57 17.01
N THR A 119 -15.81 -19.76 16.61
CA THR A 119 -15.90 -20.91 17.51
C THR A 119 -14.55 -21.60 17.66
N PHE A 120 -14.10 -21.83 18.89
CA PHE A 120 -12.87 -22.55 19.23
C PHE A 120 -13.18 -23.98 19.71
N ASP A 121 -12.43 -24.97 19.23
CA ASP A 121 -12.59 -26.38 19.61
C ASP A 121 -12.30 -26.67 21.10
N ASN A 122 -11.75 -25.70 21.84
CA ASN A 122 -11.53 -25.79 23.28
C ASN A 122 -12.65 -25.03 24.05
N PRO A 123 -13.53 -25.73 24.79
CA PRO A 123 -14.62 -25.11 25.55
C PRO A 123 -14.18 -24.10 26.61
N GLU A 124 -12.99 -24.26 27.19
CA GLU A 124 -12.46 -23.31 28.19
C GLU A 124 -12.07 -21.98 27.54
N VAL A 125 -11.56 -22.03 26.30
CA VAL A 125 -11.22 -20.84 25.52
C VAL A 125 -12.47 -20.14 25.03
N GLU A 126 -13.48 -20.87 24.54
CA GLU A 126 -14.76 -20.29 24.15
C GLU A 126 -15.45 -19.60 25.34
N ALA A 127 -15.60 -20.30 26.47
CA ALA A 127 -16.18 -19.74 27.68
C ALA A 127 -15.42 -18.51 28.21
N MET A 128 -14.08 -18.50 28.09
CA MET A 128 -13.29 -17.31 28.44
C MET A 128 -13.58 -16.14 27.49
N LEU A 129 -13.63 -16.38 26.17
CA LEU A 129 -13.89 -15.37 25.14
C LEU A 129 -15.32 -14.81 25.19
N GLU A 130 -16.31 -15.65 25.53
CA GLU A 130 -17.66 -15.21 25.88
C GLU A 130 -17.66 -14.33 27.13
N SER A 131 -16.97 -14.75 28.21
CA SER A 131 -16.97 -14.04 29.49
C SER A 131 -16.38 -12.63 29.42
N VAL A 132 -15.40 -12.40 28.56
CA VAL A 132 -14.82 -11.06 28.28
C VAL A 132 -15.53 -10.33 27.13
N GLY A 133 -16.52 -10.96 26.49
CA GLY A 133 -17.24 -10.41 25.35
C GLY A 133 -16.34 -10.10 24.15
N ALA A 134 -15.31 -10.92 23.89
CA ALA A 134 -14.45 -10.77 22.72
C ALA A 134 -15.18 -11.18 21.42
N ASN A 135 -16.05 -12.18 21.51
CA ASN A 135 -16.64 -12.87 20.36
C ASN A 135 -17.94 -12.21 19.83
N LYS A 136 -17.92 -10.89 19.60
CA LYS A 136 -19.11 -10.10 19.23
C LYS A 136 -19.48 -10.24 17.75
N THR A 137 -20.74 -10.50 17.44
CA THR A 137 -21.28 -10.45 16.07
C THR A 137 -21.22 -9.04 15.49
N VAL A 138 -21.22 -8.90 14.17
CA VAL A 138 -21.30 -7.60 13.45
C VAL A 138 -22.42 -6.68 13.97
N ASP A 139 -23.59 -7.21 14.37
CA ASP A 139 -24.68 -6.39 14.92
C ASP A 139 -24.47 -6.02 16.40
N GLN A 140 -23.84 -6.89 17.20
CA GLN A 140 -23.38 -6.55 18.55
C GLN A 140 -22.25 -5.49 18.51
N GLN A 141 -21.38 -5.54 17.49
CA GLN A 141 -20.35 -4.53 17.25
C GLN A 141 -20.97 -3.17 16.87
N LYS A 142 -21.94 -3.14 15.94
CA LYS A 142 -22.73 -1.92 15.65
C LYS A 142 -23.41 -1.38 16.89
N LEU A 143 -24.12 -2.22 17.65
CA LEU A 143 -24.81 -1.80 18.87
C LEU A 143 -23.83 -1.25 19.93
N ALA A 144 -22.67 -1.88 20.10
CA ALA A 144 -21.62 -1.36 20.99
C ALA A 144 -21.04 -0.02 20.50
N TYR A 145 -20.86 0.15 19.20
CA TYR A 145 -20.37 1.38 18.58
C TYR A 145 -21.39 2.53 18.65
N ASP A 146 -22.67 2.22 18.45
CA ASP A 146 -23.79 3.18 18.54
C ASP A 146 -24.00 3.61 19.99
N ASN A 147 -23.99 2.66 20.93
CA ASN A 147 -24.03 2.94 22.37
C ASN A 147 -22.81 3.76 22.82
N GLN A 148 -21.61 3.49 22.27
CA GLN A 148 -20.43 4.31 22.53
C GLN A 148 -20.62 5.73 21.99
N THR A 149 -21.06 5.87 20.74
CA THR A 149 -21.31 7.17 20.11
C THR A 149 -22.31 8.00 20.92
N GLY A 150 -23.41 7.39 21.39
CA GLY A 150 -24.39 8.06 22.27
C GLY A 150 -23.83 8.45 23.65
N ARG A 151 -22.94 7.62 24.24
CA ARG A 151 -22.21 7.96 25.47
C ARG A 151 -21.16 9.06 25.27
N ASP A 152 -20.76 9.33 24.04
CA ASP A 152 -19.77 10.34 23.71
C ASP A 152 -20.44 11.67 23.34
N THR A 153 -21.54 11.65 22.58
CA THR A 153 -22.38 12.85 22.38
C THR A 153 -22.95 13.38 23.69
N GLN A 154 -23.49 12.49 24.55
CA GLN A 154 -23.96 12.87 25.89
C GLN A 154 -22.84 13.51 26.73
N TYR A 155 -21.61 12.99 26.62
CA TYR A 155 -20.46 13.53 27.36
C TYR A 155 -20.00 14.89 26.84
N ILE A 156 -20.08 15.14 25.53
CA ILE A 156 -19.87 16.48 24.97
C ILE A 156 -20.94 17.43 25.54
N SER A 157 -22.22 17.06 25.48
CA SER A 157 -23.33 17.89 26.00
C SER A 157 -23.21 18.20 27.49
N ASP A 158 -22.79 17.23 28.31
CA ASP A 158 -22.72 17.38 29.77
C ASP A 158 -21.44 18.10 30.25
N PHE A 159 -20.30 17.91 29.56
CA PHE A 159 -18.99 18.31 30.11
C PHE A 159 -18.18 19.31 29.26
N ALA A 160 -18.45 19.45 27.96
CA ALA A 160 -17.59 20.28 27.09
C ALA A 160 -17.51 21.75 27.55
N ALA A 161 -18.61 22.31 28.07
CA ALA A 161 -18.66 23.68 28.55
C ALA A 161 -17.70 23.99 29.73
N TYR A 162 -17.23 22.98 30.45
CA TYR A 162 -16.20 23.16 31.49
C TYR A 162 -14.78 23.29 30.92
N ALA A 163 -14.55 22.89 29.66
CA ALA A 163 -13.28 23.09 28.99
C ALA A 163 -13.24 24.50 28.38
N THR A 164 -12.48 25.39 29.04
CA THR A 164 -12.33 26.80 28.66
C THR A 164 -11.09 27.05 27.79
N SER A 165 -10.14 26.12 27.83
CA SER A 165 -8.85 26.16 27.16
C SER A 165 -8.53 24.81 26.51
N VAL A 166 -7.53 24.78 25.62
CA VAL A 166 -7.07 23.51 25.03
C VAL A 166 -6.35 22.63 26.07
N ASP A 167 -5.76 23.22 27.11
CA ASP A 167 -5.16 22.49 28.23
C ASP A 167 -6.23 21.77 29.08
N ASP A 168 -7.42 22.35 29.25
CA ASP A 168 -8.57 21.67 29.86
C ASP A 168 -9.01 20.45 29.00
N ILE A 169 -9.05 20.63 27.66
CA ILE A 169 -9.38 19.55 26.71
C ILE A 169 -8.36 18.41 26.80
N VAL A 170 -7.06 18.70 26.89
CA VAL A 170 -6.00 17.69 27.04
C VAL A 170 -6.05 17.00 28.41
N SER A 171 -6.44 17.75 29.45
CA SER A 171 -6.56 17.23 30.83
C SER A 171 -7.72 16.25 31.01
N ASP A 172 -8.70 16.26 30.11
CA ASP A 172 -9.74 15.24 29.98
C ASP A 172 -9.37 14.26 28.85
N PRO A 173 -8.92 13.03 29.16
CA PRO A 173 -8.52 12.06 28.13
C PRO A 173 -9.66 11.65 27.19
N LYS A 174 -10.92 11.76 27.63
CA LYS A 174 -12.09 11.43 26.82
C LYS A 174 -12.43 12.58 25.88
N LEU A 175 -12.50 13.81 26.37
CA LEU A 175 -12.75 14.99 25.53
C LEU A 175 -11.60 15.23 24.54
N SER A 176 -10.34 15.06 24.97
CA SER A 176 -9.15 15.04 24.09
C SER A 176 -9.30 14.02 22.94
N SER A 177 -9.67 12.78 23.26
CA SER A 177 -9.85 11.70 22.28
C SER A 177 -10.99 12.01 21.29
N ILE A 178 -12.12 12.53 21.79
CA ILE A 178 -13.27 12.97 20.99
C ILE A 178 -12.88 14.11 20.05
N VAL A 179 -12.29 15.19 20.56
CA VAL A 179 -11.86 16.35 19.76
C VAL A 179 -10.87 15.93 18.68
N ARG A 180 -9.85 15.13 19.03
CA ARG A 180 -8.88 14.59 18.07
C ARG A 180 -9.56 13.78 16.97
N ALA A 181 -10.51 12.92 17.32
CA ALA A 181 -11.26 12.13 16.36
C ALA A 181 -12.10 12.99 15.41
N THR A 182 -12.84 13.99 15.94
CA THR A 182 -13.68 14.88 15.11
C THR A 182 -12.84 15.65 14.09
N VAL A 183 -11.73 16.28 14.52
CA VAL A 183 -10.92 17.14 13.62
C VAL A 183 -9.86 16.37 12.81
N GLY A 184 -9.90 15.03 12.83
CA GLY A 184 -9.01 14.17 12.03
C GLY A 184 -7.54 14.18 12.48
N LEU A 185 -7.27 14.41 13.77
CA LEU A 185 -5.95 14.18 14.38
C LEU A 185 -5.74 12.69 14.69
N PRO A 186 -4.48 12.23 14.74
CA PRO A 186 -4.18 10.93 15.32
C PRO A 186 -4.52 10.91 16.82
N PRO A 187 -4.75 9.71 17.41
CA PRO A 187 -4.72 9.53 18.85
C PRO A 187 -3.45 10.13 19.45
N ALA A 188 -3.55 10.64 20.68
CA ALA A 188 -2.39 11.17 21.39
C ALA A 188 -1.27 10.10 21.49
N SER A 189 -0.03 10.50 21.21
CA SER A 189 1.12 9.61 21.41
C SER A 189 1.34 9.39 22.90
N GLU A 190 1.54 8.12 23.30
CA GLU A 190 1.85 7.72 24.69
C GLU A 190 3.10 8.41 25.26
N THR A 191 3.97 8.96 24.38
CA THR A 191 5.20 9.67 24.76
C THR A 191 5.16 11.18 24.50
N ALA A 192 4.05 11.75 24.05
CA ALA A 192 3.93 13.20 23.83
C ALA A 192 3.50 13.90 25.13
N ASP A 193 4.22 14.96 25.50
CA ASP A 193 3.86 15.78 26.66
C ASP A 193 2.55 16.56 26.43
N PRO A 194 1.87 17.02 27.50
CA PRO A 194 0.60 17.73 27.38
C PRO A 194 0.66 19.00 26.53
N ALA A 195 1.79 19.73 26.50
CA ALA A 195 1.90 20.97 25.74
C ALA A 195 2.04 20.69 24.22
N THR A 196 2.77 19.64 23.84
CA THR A 196 2.73 19.11 22.46
C THR A 196 1.32 18.64 22.10
N GLN A 197 0.64 17.91 22.99
CA GLN A 197 -0.74 17.47 22.72
C GLN A 197 -1.74 18.63 22.58
N ALA A 198 -1.55 19.71 23.34
CA ALA A 198 -2.37 20.93 23.24
C ALA A 198 -2.08 21.68 21.94
N ALA A 199 -0.82 21.81 21.54
CA ALA A 199 -0.43 22.44 20.27
C ALA A 199 -0.99 21.69 19.04
N GLU A 200 -1.05 20.35 19.09
CA GLU A 200 -1.71 19.55 18.04
C GLU A 200 -3.21 19.86 17.95
N ILE A 201 -3.93 19.88 19.07
CA ILE A 201 -5.37 20.18 19.10
C ILE A 201 -5.64 21.62 18.65
N ALA A 202 -4.90 22.60 19.20
CA ALA A 202 -5.00 24.02 18.83
C ALA A 202 -4.71 24.31 17.35
N SER A 203 -3.99 23.41 16.64
CA SER A 203 -3.76 23.55 15.20
C SER A 203 -5.00 23.26 14.34
N LYS A 204 -6.06 22.68 14.91
CA LYS A 204 -7.27 22.23 14.20
C LYS A 204 -8.60 22.48 14.93
N PHE A 205 -8.57 22.84 16.22
CA PHE A 205 -9.75 23.06 17.04
C PHE A 205 -9.59 24.30 17.92
N ASP A 206 -10.64 25.13 17.99
CA ASP A 206 -10.71 26.27 18.91
C ASP A 206 -11.54 25.88 20.13
N ALA A 207 -10.95 25.95 21.33
CA ALA A 207 -11.65 25.66 22.59
C ALA A 207 -12.84 26.59 22.85
N ALA A 208 -12.88 27.80 22.27
CA ALA A 208 -14.04 28.70 22.34
C ALA A 208 -15.32 28.10 21.73
N THR A 209 -15.20 27.07 20.86
CA THR A 209 -16.31 26.26 20.36
C THR A 209 -17.19 25.74 21.50
N PHE A 210 -16.58 25.29 22.60
CA PHE A 210 -17.31 24.70 23.72
C PHE A 210 -18.00 25.73 24.63
N GLN A 211 -17.70 27.02 24.45
CA GLN A 211 -18.32 28.12 25.17
C GLN A 211 -19.56 28.69 24.45
N ASN A 212 -19.92 28.13 23.29
CA ASN A 212 -21.08 28.51 22.48
C ASN A 212 -21.97 27.27 22.21
N PRO A 213 -23.18 27.16 22.79
CA PRO A 213 -24.05 25.99 22.61
C PRO A 213 -24.32 25.62 21.15
N ALA A 214 -24.53 26.60 20.26
CA ALA A 214 -24.78 26.32 18.84
C ALA A 214 -23.54 25.80 18.09
N ALA A 215 -22.33 26.05 18.62
CA ALA A 215 -21.09 25.49 18.10
C ALA A 215 -20.77 24.12 18.74
N VAL A 216 -21.20 23.88 19.98
CA VAL A 216 -21.24 22.53 20.59
C VAL A 216 -22.16 21.61 19.78
N ASP A 217 -23.37 22.06 19.44
CA ASP A 217 -24.31 21.30 18.60
C ASP A 217 -23.70 20.97 17.22
N ALA A 218 -23.07 21.95 16.57
CA ALA A 218 -22.39 21.74 15.29
C ALA A 218 -21.19 20.77 15.38
N PHE A 219 -20.43 20.80 16.47
CA PHE A 219 -19.36 19.85 16.75
C PHE A 219 -19.89 18.44 17.06
N ILE A 220 -21.04 18.33 17.73
CA ILE A 220 -21.75 17.06 17.91
C ILE A 220 -22.24 16.50 16.58
N ASP A 221 -22.75 17.33 15.67
CA ASP A 221 -23.13 16.92 14.31
C ASP A 221 -21.91 16.49 13.47
N GLU A 222 -20.76 17.17 13.58
CA GLU A 222 -19.50 16.77 12.91
C GLU A 222 -18.97 15.45 13.48
N TYR A 223 -18.97 15.29 14.81
CA TYR A 223 -18.64 14.03 15.48
C TYR A 223 -19.59 12.92 15.03
N LEU A 224 -20.91 13.15 15.02
CA LEU A 224 -21.91 12.20 14.53
C LEU A 224 -21.72 11.86 13.05
N ALA A 225 -21.30 12.79 12.20
CA ALA A 225 -21.00 12.54 10.80
C ALA A 225 -19.75 11.65 10.64
N MET A 226 -18.67 11.96 11.36
CA MET A 226 -17.45 11.14 11.41
C MET A 226 -17.77 9.73 11.93
N ARG A 227 -18.51 9.62 13.03
CA ARG A 227 -18.94 8.33 13.62
C ARG A 227 -19.88 7.57 12.70
N LYS A 228 -20.74 8.25 11.94
CA LYS A 228 -21.60 7.63 10.92
C LYS A 228 -20.82 7.11 9.72
N GLU A 229 -19.71 7.76 9.34
CA GLU A 229 -18.76 7.20 8.37
C GLU A 229 -18.05 5.97 8.96
N GLY A 230 -17.56 6.07 10.19
CA GLY A 230 -16.89 4.98 10.88
C GLY A 230 -17.77 3.73 11.07
N ARG A 231 -19.06 3.94 11.38
CA ARG A 231 -20.08 2.89 11.43
C ARG A 231 -20.21 2.12 10.12
N LYS A 232 -19.93 2.74 8.95
CA LYS A 232 -19.93 2.02 7.66
C LYS A 232 -18.84 0.97 7.59
N ALA A 233 -17.65 1.19 8.17
CA ALA A 233 -16.59 0.17 8.18
C ALA A 233 -16.92 -1.04 9.06
N ILE A 234 -17.83 -0.89 10.02
CA ILE A 234 -18.42 -2.00 10.82
C ILE A 234 -19.57 -2.69 10.04
N ILE A 235 -20.10 -2.06 8.99
CA ILE A 235 -21.14 -2.60 8.09
C ILE A 235 -20.53 -3.23 6.82
N ASP A 236 -19.34 -2.81 6.41
CA ASP A 236 -18.74 -3.17 5.11
C ASP A 236 -17.26 -3.62 5.20
N PRO A 237 -16.99 -4.87 5.62
CA PRO A 237 -15.64 -5.45 5.65
C PRO A 237 -15.10 -5.92 4.28
N TYR A 238 -15.82 -5.74 3.17
CA TYR A 238 -15.43 -6.10 1.79
C TYR A 238 -15.03 -4.82 1.01
N PHE A 239 -14.18 -4.76 -0.02
CA PHE A 239 -13.67 -5.70 -1.05
C PHE A 239 -12.37 -5.07 -1.64
N ARG A 240 -11.32 -5.72 -2.19
CA ARG A 240 -11.17 -6.75 -3.25
C ARG A 240 -9.85 -7.52 -3.11
N PRO A 241 -9.67 -8.69 -3.76
CA PRO A 241 -10.65 -9.60 -4.34
C PRO A 241 -10.83 -10.86 -3.45
N SER A 242 -11.46 -11.92 -3.97
CA SER A 242 -11.25 -13.28 -3.45
C SER A 242 -9.76 -13.60 -3.44
N GLY A 243 -9.24 -14.15 -2.34
CA GLY A 243 -7.81 -14.31 -2.09
C GLY A 243 -7.05 -14.81 -3.31
N THR A 244 -6.21 -13.94 -3.87
CA THR A 244 -5.45 -14.19 -5.11
C THR A 244 -4.33 -15.22 -4.95
N TYR A 245 -4.16 -15.70 -3.72
CA TYR A 245 -3.30 -16.79 -3.30
C TYR A 245 -4.06 -18.00 -2.78
N ALA A 246 -5.40 -17.91 -2.70
CA ALA A 246 -6.20 -19.05 -2.35
C ALA A 246 -6.08 -20.12 -3.45
N ASN A 247 -5.63 -21.30 -3.04
CA ASN A 247 -5.71 -22.58 -3.75
C ASN A 247 -4.64 -22.80 -4.82
N SER A 248 -3.76 -23.77 -4.55
CA SER A 248 -2.74 -24.30 -5.46
C SER A 248 -3.30 -24.78 -6.81
N ASP A 249 -2.40 -25.06 -7.77
CA ASP A 249 -2.78 -25.47 -9.13
C ASP A 249 -3.73 -26.69 -9.13
N ALA A 250 -3.56 -27.60 -8.18
CA ALA A 250 -4.43 -28.77 -7.96
C ALA A 250 -5.84 -28.39 -7.47
N GLU A 251 -5.97 -27.45 -6.53
CA GLU A 251 -7.28 -27.01 -6.04
C GLU A 251 -7.97 -26.07 -7.05
N THR A 252 -7.21 -25.34 -7.87
CA THR A 252 -7.75 -24.61 -9.02
C THR A 252 -8.29 -25.57 -10.10
N GLU A 253 -7.63 -26.72 -10.35
CA GLU A 253 -8.22 -27.79 -11.17
C GLU A 253 -9.42 -28.48 -10.49
N LYS A 254 -9.43 -28.66 -9.16
CA LYS A 254 -10.61 -29.18 -8.43
C LYS A 254 -11.82 -28.27 -8.57
N LEU A 255 -11.65 -26.95 -8.45
CA LEU A 255 -12.72 -25.97 -8.69
C LEU A 255 -13.14 -25.93 -10.17
N ALA A 256 -12.20 -26.03 -11.11
CA ALA A 256 -12.52 -26.15 -12.53
C ALA A 256 -13.30 -27.45 -12.85
N ALA A 257 -12.97 -28.57 -12.21
CA ALA A 257 -13.69 -29.84 -12.33
C ALA A 257 -15.09 -29.77 -11.70
N TYR A 258 -15.22 -29.14 -10.52
CA TYR A 258 -16.51 -28.86 -9.89
C TYR A 258 -17.41 -28.02 -10.81
N PHE A 259 -16.86 -26.97 -11.40
CA PHE A 259 -17.58 -26.11 -12.34
C PHE A 259 -18.02 -26.90 -13.59
N ARG A 260 -17.15 -27.72 -14.20
CA ARG A 260 -17.53 -28.61 -15.33
C ARG A 260 -18.68 -29.56 -14.97
N ALA A 261 -18.64 -30.15 -13.77
CA ALA A 261 -19.66 -31.08 -13.32
C ALA A 261 -21.03 -30.43 -13.10
N LYS A 262 -21.07 -29.14 -12.71
CA LYS A 262 -22.31 -28.37 -12.50
C LYS A 262 -22.78 -27.61 -13.76
N ALA A 263 -21.90 -27.24 -14.68
CA ALA A 263 -22.21 -26.35 -15.80
C ALA A 263 -23.40 -26.82 -16.68
N SER A 264 -23.58 -28.13 -16.85
CA SER A 264 -24.67 -28.70 -17.64
C SER A 264 -26.07 -28.48 -17.04
N THR A 265 -26.17 -28.25 -15.72
CA THR A 265 -27.43 -28.01 -15.00
C THR A 265 -27.78 -26.53 -14.82
N LEU A 266 -26.85 -25.61 -15.10
CA LEU A 266 -27.09 -24.17 -14.96
C LEU A 266 -27.95 -23.66 -16.12
N GLN A 267 -29.05 -22.97 -15.82
CA GLN A 267 -29.91 -22.32 -16.82
C GLN A 267 -29.95 -20.79 -16.64
N THR A 268 -29.74 -20.32 -15.42
CA THR A 268 -29.91 -18.94 -14.99
C THR A 268 -28.83 -18.55 -13.97
N ALA A 269 -28.64 -17.24 -13.77
CA ALA A 269 -27.76 -16.75 -12.71
C ALA A 269 -28.25 -17.08 -11.28
N GLN A 270 -29.50 -17.51 -11.12
CA GLN A 270 -30.05 -17.95 -9.82
C GLN A 270 -29.52 -19.34 -9.46
N ASP A 271 -29.28 -20.21 -10.45
CA ASP A 271 -28.68 -21.54 -10.25
C ASP A 271 -27.21 -21.45 -9.82
N ILE A 272 -26.51 -20.40 -10.26
CA ILE A 272 -25.15 -20.06 -9.79
C ILE A 272 -25.21 -19.56 -8.34
N VAL A 273 -26.08 -18.59 -8.06
CA VAL A 273 -26.22 -17.96 -6.73
C VAL A 273 -26.68 -18.92 -5.64
N ALA A 274 -27.37 -20.01 -6.00
CA ALA A 274 -27.74 -21.08 -5.08
C ALA A 274 -26.55 -21.93 -4.58
N ASP A 275 -25.36 -21.81 -5.19
CA ASP A 275 -24.14 -22.55 -4.84
C ASP A 275 -23.00 -21.54 -4.63
N THR A 276 -22.55 -21.38 -3.38
CA THR A 276 -21.51 -20.39 -3.03
C THR A 276 -20.22 -20.62 -3.81
N THR A 277 -19.84 -21.88 -4.07
CA THR A 277 -18.63 -22.22 -4.82
C THR A 277 -18.76 -21.80 -6.29
N LEU A 278 -19.91 -22.02 -6.92
CA LEU A 278 -20.16 -21.52 -8.29
C LEU A 278 -20.24 -20.00 -8.33
N THR A 279 -20.83 -19.39 -7.30
CA THR A 279 -20.87 -17.93 -7.13
C THR A 279 -19.47 -17.34 -7.08
N ASP A 280 -18.59 -17.85 -6.23
CA ASP A 280 -17.22 -17.35 -6.08
C ASP A 280 -16.39 -17.53 -7.36
N ILE A 281 -16.50 -18.68 -8.03
CA ILE A 281 -15.85 -18.93 -9.34
C ILE A 281 -16.33 -17.90 -10.37
N VAL A 282 -17.64 -17.66 -10.46
CA VAL A 282 -18.21 -16.74 -11.46
C VAL A 282 -17.93 -15.28 -11.13
N TRP A 283 -18.05 -14.89 -9.87
CA TRP A 283 -17.81 -13.54 -9.41
C TRP A 283 -16.35 -13.10 -9.58
N SER A 284 -15.41 -14.00 -9.27
CA SER A 284 -13.97 -13.77 -9.46
C SER A 284 -13.58 -13.74 -10.95
N THR A 285 -14.03 -14.71 -11.76
CA THR A 285 -13.73 -14.77 -13.21
C THR A 285 -14.25 -13.55 -13.98
N LEU A 286 -15.41 -13.02 -13.59
CA LEU A 286 -16.01 -11.82 -14.18
C LEU A 286 -15.52 -10.51 -13.52
N GLY A 287 -14.67 -10.59 -12.48
CA GLY A 287 -14.15 -9.43 -11.75
C GLY A 287 -15.22 -8.58 -11.05
N LEU A 288 -16.41 -9.12 -10.77
CA LEU A 288 -17.61 -8.34 -10.42
C LEU A 288 -17.47 -7.53 -9.13
N PRO A 289 -18.16 -6.38 -9.01
CA PRO A 289 -18.06 -5.51 -7.84
C PRO A 289 -18.95 -6.02 -6.69
N ALA A 290 -18.34 -6.53 -5.62
CA ALA A 290 -19.03 -6.85 -4.36
C ALA A 290 -19.36 -5.59 -3.56
N THR A 291 -20.19 -4.71 -4.13
CA THR A 291 -20.91 -3.67 -3.38
C THR A 291 -22.03 -4.32 -2.57
N ASN A 292 -22.78 -3.57 -1.74
CA ASN A 292 -23.88 -4.14 -0.95
C ASN A 292 -24.98 -4.84 -1.79
N ALA A 293 -25.03 -4.62 -3.11
CA ALA A 293 -25.83 -5.42 -4.05
C ALA A 293 -25.42 -6.92 -4.11
N SER A 294 -24.22 -7.27 -3.66
CA SER A 294 -23.74 -8.66 -3.58
C SER A 294 -24.06 -9.35 -2.25
N LYS A 295 -24.84 -8.71 -1.36
CA LYS A 295 -25.38 -9.35 -0.14
C LYS A 295 -26.84 -9.82 -0.33
N ASP A 296 -27.51 -9.39 -1.40
CA ASP A 296 -28.82 -9.91 -1.85
C ASP A 296 -28.64 -10.91 -3.00
N PRO A 297 -29.09 -12.17 -2.87
CA PRO A 297 -29.09 -13.16 -3.95
C PRO A 297 -29.73 -12.69 -5.27
N LYS A 298 -30.77 -11.84 -5.24
CA LYS A 298 -31.41 -11.36 -6.47
C LYS A 298 -30.53 -10.35 -7.21
N ALA A 299 -29.95 -9.40 -6.49
CA ALA A 299 -29.01 -8.43 -7.06
C ALA A 299 -27.66 -9.07 -7.45
N GLN A 300 -27.18 -10.10 -6.75
CA GLN A 300 -26.09 -10.97 -7.22
C GLN A 300 -26.43 -11.60 -8.58
N ALA A 301 -27.59 -12.26 -8.69
CA ALA A 301 -28.00 -12.93 -9.93
C ALA A 301 -28.18 -11.93 -11.09
N ALA A 302 -28.70 -10.73 -10.82
CA ALA A 302 -28.81 -9.67 -11.82
C ALA A 302 -27.44 -9.17 -12.32
N LEU A 303 -26.44 -9.05 -11.43
CA LEU A 303 -25.07 -8.69 -11.80
C LEU A 303 -24.38 -9.78 -12.62
N ILE A 304 -24.58 -11.05 -12.29
CA ILE A 304 -24.05 -12.18 -13.07
C ILE A 304 -24.71 -12.23 -14.45
N ALA A 305 -26.05 -12.22 -14.53
CA ALA A 305 -26.79 -12.27 -15.79
C ALA A 305 -26.50 -11.10 -16.75
N LYS A 306 -26.09 -9.94 -16.21
CA LYS A 306 -25.65 -8.78 -17.02
C LYS A 306 -24.30 -9.00 -17.71
N ASN A 307 -23.43 -9.84 -17.16
CA ASN A 307 -22.04 -9.99 -17.59
C ASN A 307 -21.69 -11.40 -18.11
N LEU A 308 -22.62 -12.36 -17.99
CA LEU A 308 -22.46 -13.74 -18.43
C LEU A 308 -23.82 -14.33 -18.85
N ASP A 309 -23.91 -14.81 -20.10
CA ASP A 309 -24.97 -15.72 -20.51
C ASP A 309 -24.72 -17.09 -19.85
N VAL A 310 -25.51 -17.40 -18.82
CA VAL A 310 -25.36 -18.64 -18.05
C VAL A 310 -25.76 -19.87 -18.86
N ALA A 311 -26.71 -19.75 -19.79
CA ALA A 311 -27.10 -20.87 -20.65
C ALA A 311 -25.97 -21.24 -21.63
N SER A 312 -25.13 -20.27 -22.03
CA SER A 312 -23.96 -20.52 -22.88
C SER A 312 -22.90 -21.42 -22.22
N LEU A 313 -22.84 -21.50 -20.88
CA LEU A 313 -21.92 -22.40 -20.16
C LEU A 313 -22.20 -23.90 -20.41
N ARG A 314 -23.33 -24.23 -21.05
CA ARG A 314 -23.69 -25.59 -21.46
C ARG A 314 -23.05 -25.98 -22.80
N ASP A 315 -22.52 -25.02 -23.57
CA ASP A 315 -21.68 -25.29 -24.75
C ASP A 315 -20.23 -25.60 -24.32
N PRO A 316 -19.63 -26.73 -24.76
CA PRO A 316 -18.29 -27.12 -24.36
C PRO A 316 -17.17 -26.12 -24.67
N ARG A 317 -17.29 -25.33 -25.75
CA ARG A 317 -16.26 -24.34 -26.12
C ARG A 317 -16.30 -23.13 -25.19
N THR A 318 -17.51 -22.63 -24.95
CA THR A 318 -17.76 -21.49 -24.07
C THR A 318 -17.44 -21.83 -22.61
N LEU A 319 -17.75 -23.06 -22.18
CA LEU A 319 -17.33 -23.61 -20.90
C LEU A 319 -15.80 -23.70 -20.76
N SER A 320 -15.08 -24.16 -21.80
CA SER A 320 -13.61 -24.16 -21.77
C SER A 320 -13.09 -22.74 -21.63
N GLN A 321 -13.46 -21.82 -22.54
CA GLN A 321 -12.99 -20.43 -22.50
C GLN A 321 -13.28 -19.73 -21.16
N PHE A 322 -14.40 -20.03 -20.52
CA PHE A 322 -14.72 -19.53 -19.20
C PHE A 322 -13.77 -20.08 -18.12
N ILE A 323 -13.50 -21.39 -18.12
CA ILE A 323 -12.59 -22.04 -17.17
C ILE A 323 -11.13 -21.65 -17.42
N ASP A 324 -10.73 -21.48 -18.67
CA ASP A 324 -9.39 -21.04 -19.05
C ASP A 324 -9.15 -19.61 -18.53
N ARG A 325 -10.15 -18.70 -18.65
CA ARG A 325 -10.12 -17.39 -17.99
C ARG A 325 -10.09 -17.46 -16.46
N PHE A 326 -10.83 -18.38 -15.84
CA PHE A 326 -10.79 -18.60 -14.37
C PHE A 326 -9.39 -19.00 -13.89
N LYS A 327 -8.72 -19.89 -14.65
CA LYS A 327 -7.33 -20.29 -14.38
C LYS A 327 -6.36 -19.13 -14.60
N ASP A 328 -6.44 -18.46 -15.75
CA ASP A 328 -5.57 -17.33 -16.10
C ASP A 328 -5.67 -16.20 -15.06
N ALA A 329 -6.88 -15.88 -14.60
CA ALA A 329 -7.11 -14.86 -13.56
C ALA A 329 -6.44 -15.21 -12.22
N ARG A 330 -6.33 -16.50 -11.88
CA ARG A 330 -5.65 -16.98 -10.67
C ARG A 330 -4.13 -17.06 -10.84
N VAL A 331 -3.65 -17.54 -11.99
CA VAL A 331 -2.21 -17.56 -12.32
C VAL A 331 -1.64 -16.14 -12.41
N ALA A 332 -2.39 -15.18 -12.96
CA ALA A 332 -1.94 -13.81 -13.18
C ALA A 332 -1.48 -13.10 -11.89
N ALA A 333 -2.14 -13.32 -10.75
CA ALA A 333 -1.75 -12.66 -9.50
C ALA A 333 -0.46 -13.24 -8.90
N ARG A 334 -0.34 -14.58 -8.89
CA ARG A 334 0.90 -15.29 -8.53
C ARG A 334 2.06 -14.90 -9.44
N SER A 335 1.82 -14.76 -10.75
CA SER A 335 2.80 -14.19 -11.68
C SER A 335 3.17 -12.77 -11.27
N ALA A 336 2.20 -11.86 -11.10
CA ALA A 336 2.48 -10.45 -10.82
C ALA A 336 3.36 -10.22 -9.58
N THR A 337 3.22 -11.04 -8.53
CA THR A 337 4.10 -10.97 -7.35
C THR A 337 5.44 -11.67 -7.54
N VAL A 338 5.51 -12.75 -8.33
CA VAL A 338 6.78 -13.33 -8.77
C VAL A 338 7.56 -12.32 -9.62
N ASP A 339 6.91 -11.68 -10.59
CA ASP A 339 7.47 -10.64 -11.46
C ASP A 339 7.92 -9.42 -10.64
N ALA A 340 7.17 -9.05 -9.60
CA ALA A 340 7.54 -8.00 -8.66
C ALA A 340 8.73 -8.40 -7.76
N TYR A 341 8.81 -9.65 -7.27
CA TYR A 341 9.98 -10.16 -6.53
C TYR A 341 11.25 -10.21 -7.39
N VAL A 342 11.16 -10.74 -8.62
CA VAL A 342 12.27 -10.78 -9.58
C VAL A 342 12.75 -9.36 -9.87
N ARG A 343 11.82 -8.42 -10.06
CA ARG A 343 12.14 -7.02 -10.33
C ARG A 343 12.71 -6.29 -9.11
N GLN A 344 12.13 -6.46 -7.92
CA GLN A 344 12.69 -5.85 -6.71
C GLN A 344 14.11 -6.38 -6.47
N THR A 345 14.34 -7.70 -6.62
CA THR A 345 15.69 -8.28 -6.49
C THR A 345 16.67 -7.70 -7.53
N LEU A 346 16.24 -7.47 -8.77
CA LEU A 346 17.05 -6.77 -9.78
C LEU A 346 17.35 -5.30 -9.40
N GLU A 347 16.36 -4.58 -8.85
CA GLU A 347 16.53 -3.19 -8.40
C GLU A 347 17.41 -3.10 -7.15
N ASP A 348 17.31 -4.06 -6.22
CA ASP A 348 18.10 -4.14 -5.00
C ASP A 348 19.56 -4.55 -5.26
N ASP A 349 19.80 -5.56 -6.11
CA ASP A 349 21.15 -5.96 -6.52
C ASP A 349 21.87 -4.85 -7.31
N ALA A 350 21.12 -4.04 -8.08
CA ALA A 350 21.66 -2.82 -8.68
C ALA A 350 22.00 -1.78 -7.60
N GLY A 351 21.15 -1.61 -6.58
CA GLY A 351 21.39 -0.72 -5.44
C GLY A 351 22.59 -1.07 -4.58
N ALA A 352 22.92 -2.36 -4.48
CA ALA A 352 24.12 -2.85 -3.82
C ALA A 352 25.42 -2.46 -4.55
N GLN A 353 25.33 -2.05 -5.82
CA GLN A 353 26.46 -1.51 -6.61
C GLN A 353 26.40 0.02 -6.66
N ASP A 354 25.22 0.58 -6.96
CA ASP A 354 24.92 2.00 -6.86
C ASP A 354 23.43 2.24 -6.53
N GLN A 355 23.18 2.90 -5.39
CA GLN A 355 21.85 3.28 -4.92
C GLN A 355 21.14 4.28 -5.85
N GLY A 356 21.88 5.06 -6.65
CA GLY A 356 21.29 5.92 -7.69
C GLY A 356 20.60 5.12 -8.78
N THR A 357 21.21 4.03 -9.23
CA THR A 357 20.68 3.14 -10.27
C THR A 357 19.41 2.44 -9.78
N ARG A 358 19.37 2.00 -8.51
CA ARG A 358 18.14 1.50 -7.86
C ARG A 358 17.03 2.54 -7.84
N LEU A 359 17.33 3.77 -7.41
CA LEU A 359 16.37 4.87 -7.40
C LEU A 359 15.85 5.22 -8.81
N ALA A 360 16.73 5.21 -9.82
CA ALA A 360 16.38 5.46 -11.21
C ALA A 360 15.47 4.37 -11.80
N LEU A 361 15.75 3.10 -11.54
CA LEU A 361 14.92 1.96 -11.97
C LEU A 361 13.56 1.97 -11.27
N TYR A 362 13.53 2.17 -9.95
CA TYR A 362 12.32 2.28 -9.15
C TYR A 362 11.43 3.43 -9.64
N PHE A 363 12.02 4.59 -9.94
CA PHE A 363 11.29 5.72 -10.51
C PHE A 363 10.72 5.40 -11.90
N LYS A 364 11.49 4.73 -12.78
CA LYS A 364 11.00 4.29 -14.10
C LYS A 364 9.81 3.32 -13.96
N ARG A 365 9.82 2.45 -12.94
CA ARG A 365 8.70 1.55 -12.61
C ARG A 365 7.45 2.33 -12.17
N GLN A 366 7.57 3.23 -11.20
CA GLN A 366 6.42 3.90 -10.58
C GLN A 366 5.91 5.11 -11.36
N ALA A 367 6.65 5.64 -12.34
CA ALA A 367 6.28 6.81 -13.13
C ALA A 367 4.83 6.81 -13.64
N GLY A 368 4.33 5.67 -14.11
CA GLY A 368 2.94 5.51 -14.58
C GLY A 368 1.88 5.50 -13.49
N THR A 369 2.21 5.16 -12.23
CA THR A 369 1.27 5.09 -11.10
C THR A 369 1.10 6.43 -10.38
N ILE A 370 2.01 7.39 -10.61
CA ILE A 370 1.99 8.73 -10.02
C ILE A 370 0.75 9.52 -10.48
N LYS A 371 -0.13 9.84 -9.54
CA LYS A 371 -1.36 10.66 -9.75
C LYS A 371 -1.32 12.03 -9.09
N SER A 372 -0.42 12.26 -8.13
CA SER A 372 -0.30 13.52 -7.40
C SER A 372 1.10 13.69 -6.79
N ILE A 373 1.49 14.92 -6.49
CA ILE A 373 2.76 15.22 -5.80
C ILE A 373 2.73 14.73 -4.34
N TYR A 374 1.55 14.66 -3.70
CA TYR A 374 1.39 13.97 -2.41
C TYR A 374 1.81 12.50 -2.51
N GLY A 375 1.43 11.78 -3.58
CA GLY A 375 1.87 10.41 -3.81
C GLY A 375 3.38 10.28 -4.06
N ILE A 376 4.00 11.27 -4.71
CA ILE A 376 5.48 11.33 -4.84
C ILE A 376 6.14 11.52 -3.47
N LEU A 377 5.62 12.42 -2.64
CA LEU A 377 6.23 12.78 -1.35
C LEU A 377 6.02 11.71 -0.27
N ALA A 378 4.99 10.88 -0.40
CA ALA A 378 4.68 9.79 0.52
C ALA A 378 5.55 8.53 0.29
N ASP A 379 6.13 8.36 -0.91
CA ASP A 379 7.15 7.36 -1.19
C ASP A 379 8.55 7.97 -1.03
N LYS A 380 9.35 7.42 -0.11
CA LYS A 380 10.70 7.93 0.20
C LYS A 380 11.65 7.94 -1.01
N ALA A 381 11.55 6.96 -1.90
CA ALA A 381 12.41 6.85 -3.07
C ALA A 381 11.98 7.82 -4.18
N LEU A 382 10.68 7.96 -4.44
CA LEU A 382 10.17 8.94 -5.41
C LEU A 382 10.44 10.38 -4.94
N ALA A 383 10.27 10.65 -3.64
CA ALA A 383 10.57 11.93 -3.02
C ALA A 383 12.06 12.29 -3.16
N GLU A 384 12.98 11.34 -2.95
CA GLU A 384 14.42 11.58 -3.10
C GLU A 384 14.80 11.85 -4.56
N VAL A 385 14.32 11.04 -5.50
CA VAL A 385 14.56 11.26 -6.93
C VAL A 385 14.09 12.65 -7.38
N VAL A 386 12.89 13.06 -6.98
CA VAL A 386 12.36 14.38 -7.33
C VAL A 386 13.13 15.52 -6.66
N ARG A 387 13.43 15.43 -5.35
CA ARG A 387 14.21 16.45 -4.63
C ARG A 387 15.60 16.63 -5.26
N THR A 388 16.33 15.55 -5.50
CA THR A 388 17.67 15.60 -6.10
C THR A 388 17.65 16.09 -7.55
N THR A 389 16.68 15.68 -8.38
CA THR A 389 16.55 16.17 -9.78
C THR A 389 16.23 17.65 -9.88
N LEU A 390 15.39 18.17 -8.98
CA LEU A 390 14.96 19.57 -8.94
C LEU A 390 15.97 20.50 -8.21
N GLY A 391 17.02 19.92 -7.62
CA GLY A 391 18.07 20.64 -6.89
C GLY A 391 17.63 21.16 -5.53
N PHE A 392 16.70 20.47 -4.87
CA PHE A 392 16.23 20.85 -3.53
C PHE A 392 17.14 20.27 -2.41
N PRO A 393 17.37 21.03 -1.33
CA PRO A 393 18.16 20.58 -0.18
C PRO A 393 17.39 19.59 0.70
N ALA A 394 18.10 18.77 1.49
CA ALA A 394 17.50 17.79 2.39
C ALA A 394 16.59 18.45 3.45
N GLU A 395 16.94 19.66 3.86
CA GLU A 395 16.22 20.51 4.81
C GLU A 395 14.76 20.75 4.39
N MET A 396 14.48 20.76 3.09
CA MET A 396 13.11 20.89 2.57
C MET A 396 12.19 19.79 3.09
N ALA A 397 12.71 18.58 3.30
CA ALA A 397 11.93 17.45 3.83
C ALA A 397 11.37 17.71 5.25
N ARG A 398 11.95 18.65 6.00
CA ARG A 398 11.51 19.06 7.35
C ARG A 398 10.44 20.15 7.34
N SER A 399 10.14 20.76 6.18
CA SER A 399 9.09 21.77 6.03
C SER A 399 7.69 21.14 5.89
N ASN A 400 6.62 21.89 6.15
CA ASN A 400 5.25 21.38 6.04
C ASN A 400 4.94 20.86 4.61
N LEU A 401 4.09 19.83 4.55
CA LEU A 401 3.84 19.06 3.32
C LEU A 401 3.33 19.94 2.17
N ASP A 402 2.40 20.85 2.45
CA ASP A 402 1.81 21.73 1.44
C ASP A 402 2.83 22.72 0.86
N SER A 403 3.79 23.19 1.67
CA SER A 403 4.92 24.00 1.19
C SER A 403 5.87 23.20 0.29
N GLN A 404 6.10 21.91 0.58
CA GLN A 404 6.88 21.03 -0.29
C GLN A 404 6.14 20.81 -1.63
N VAL A 405 4.85 20.51 -1.58
CA VAL A 405 3.99 20.36 -2.76
C VAL A 405 4.00 21.65 -3.60
N ALA A 406 3.73 22.80 -2.99
CA ALA A 406 3.70 24.09 -3.69
C ALA A 406 5.03 24.50 -4.32
N GLN A 407 6.17 24.03 -3.78
CA GLN A 407 7.50 24.27 -4.36
C GLN A 407 7.83 23.29 -5.49
N ILE A 408 7.41 22.02 -5.38
CA ILE A 408 7.58 21.01 -6.44
C ILE A 408 6.68 21.34 -7.63
N SER A 409 5.41 21.71 -7.43
CA SER A 409 4.45 22.08 -8.49
C SER A 409 4.95 23.22 -9.39
N ARG A 410 5.82 24.11 -8.88
CA ARG A 410 6.42 25.21 -9.67
C ARG A 410 7.54 24.76 -10.63
N LYS A 411 8.06 23.55 -10.46
CA LYS A 411 9.21 23.01 -11.22
C LYS A 411 8.95 21.65 -11.87
N LEU A 412 7.85 20.97 -11.50
CA LEU A 412 7.50 19.64 -12.00
C LEU A 412 6.02 19.58 -12.39
N ASP A 413 5.78 19.31 -13.67
CA ASP A 413 4.50 18.81 -14.18
C ASP A 413 4.54 17.28 -14.17
N ILE A 414 3.72 16.66 -13.31
CA ILE A 414 3.66 15.20 -13.17
C ILE A 414 3.08 14.48 -14.39
N THR A 415 2.33 15.17 -15.27
CA THR A 415 1.80 14.56 -16.50
C THR A 415 2.93 14.18 -17.46
N THR A 416 4.09 14.83 -17.34
CA THR A 416 5.29 14.52 -18.15
C THR A 416 5.85 13.12 -17.90
N PHE A 417 5.53 12.46 -16.78
CA PHE A 417 5.96 11.09 -16.51
C PHE A 417 5.21 10.01 -17.31
N GLN A 418 4.08 10.37 -17.93
CA GLN A 418 3.32 9.51 -18.84
C GLN A 418 3.90 9.50 -20.27
N ASP A 419 4.88 10.37 -20.55
CA ASP A 419 5.63 10.44 -21.81
C ASP A 419 7.00 9.76 -21.60
N PRO A 420 7.29 8.63 -22.29
CA PRO A 420 8.52 7.87 -22.06
C PRO A 420 9.81 8.65 -22.32
N GLU A 421 9.83 9.57 -23.30
CA GLU A 421 11.02 10.38 -23.55
C GLU A 421 11.22 11.46 -22.49
N LYS A 422 10.13 12.11 -22.04
CA LYS A 422 10.21 13.09 -20.94
C LYS A 422 10.63 12.39 -19.64
N LEU A 423 10.13 11.19 -19.37
CA LEU A 423 10.56 10.34 -18.26
C LEU A 423 12.05 9.99 -18.35
N ASP A 424 12.54 9.48 -19.49
CA ASP A 424 13.97 9.14 -19.62
C ASP A 424 14.88 10.39 -19.62
N ARG A 425 14.41 11.55 -20.11
CA ARG A 425 15.10 12.83 -19.91
C ARG A 425 15.15 13.25 -18.44
N PHE A 426 14.08 13.04 -17.68
CA PHE A 426 14.02 13.32 -16.24
C PHE A 426 14.95 12.40 -15.45
N ILE A 427 14.93 11.09 -15.73
CA ILE A 427 15.82 10.11 -15.08
C ILE A 427 17.28 10.38 -15.45
N ARG A 428 17.60 10.70 -16.72
CA ARG A 428 18.97 11.13 -17.09
C ARG A 428 19.44 12.36 -16.31
N ARG A 429 18.54 13.30 -16.02
CA ARG A 429 18.86 14.45 -15.16
C ARG A 429 19.03 14.03 -13.70
N PHE A 430 18.19 13.13 -13.18
CA PHE A 430 18.36 12.56 -11.84
C PHE A 430 19.74 11.94 -11.67
N THR A 431 20.14 11.02 -12.56
CA THR A 431 21.40 10.27 -12.44
C THR A 431 22.61 11.21 -12.44
N ILE A 432 22.61 12.25 -13.29
CA ILE A 432 23.69 13.27 -13.31
C ILE A 432 23.72 14.08 -12.00
N MET A 433 22.57 14.46 -11.46
CA MET A 433 22.47 15.17 -10.17
C MET A 433 22.82 14.26 -8.98
N TRP A 434 22.66 12.94 -9.11
CA TRP A 434 23.04 11.95 -8.12
C TRP A 434 24.55 11.69 -8.14
N ASP A 435 25.13 11.42 -9.31
CA ASP A 435 26.59 11.27 -9.52
C ASP A 435 27.32 12.50 -8.91
N ALA A 436 26.89 13.72 -9.27
CA ALA A 436 27.51 14.97 -8.82
C ALA A 436 27.39 15.25 -7.31
N LYS A 437 26.48 14.57 -6.59
CA LYS A 437 26.32 14.66 -5.13
C LYS A 437 27.05 13.55 -4.38
N ASN A 438 27.12 12.34 -4.94
CA ASN A 438 27.48 11.11 -4.21
C ASN A 438 28.79 10.46 -4.69
N ASP A 439 29.18 10.59 -5.97
CA ASP A 439 30.46 10.05 -6.45
C ASP A 439 31.59 11.08 -6.21
N THR A 440 32.33 10.89 -5.12
CA THR A 440 33.51 11.70 -4.78
C THR A 440 34.69 11.49 -5.72
N ALA A 441 34.70 10.45 -6.57
CA ALA A 441 35.69 10.28 -7.63
C ALA A 441 35.35 11.06 -8.91
N ALA A 442 34.13 11.57 -9.07
CA ALA A 442 33.67 12.28 -10.26
C ALA A 442 34.14 13.76 -10.34
N GLN A 443 35.10 14.19 -9.51
CA GLN A 443 35.51 15.59 -9.39
C GLN A 443 36.93 15.98 -9.87
N PRO A 444 37.55 15.37 -10.92
CA PRO A 444 38.82 15.89 -11.45
C PRO A 444 38.68 17.33 -11.98
N ALA A 445 37.48 17.73 -12.42
CA ALA A 445 37.17 19.10 -12.82
C ALA A 445 37.16 20.08 -11.62
N LEU A 446 36.66 19.67 -10.45
CA LEU A 446 36.65 20.56 -9.27
C LEU A 446 38.03 20.63 -8.61
N SER A 447 38.85 19.56 -8.69
CA SER A 447 40.28 19.66 -8.36
C SER A 447 41.04 20.65 -9.25
N LEU A 448 40.60 20.83 -10.51
CA LEU A 448 41.21 21.78 -11.45
C LEU A 448 40.87 23.25 -11.16
N PHE A 449 39.76 23.52 -10.47
CA PHE A 449 39.28 24.88 -10.15
C PHE A 449 39.33 25.25 -8.66
N GLY A 450 39.37 24.26 -7.75
CA GLY A 450 39.46 24.46 -6.31
C GLY A 450 40.88 24.67 -5.77
N GLY A 451 41.91 24.43 -6.58
CA GLY A 451 43.33 24.65 -6.24
C GLY A 451 43.75 26.12 -6.27
N ALA A 452 42.98 27.00 -5.61
CA ALA A 452 43.07 28.46 -5.75
C ALA A 452 43.63 29.20 -4.51
N ASP A 453 44.45 28.53 -3.69
CA ASP A 453 45.32 29.17 -2.67
C ASP A 453 46.56 28.29 -2.44
N GLY A 454 47.60 28.44 -3.28
CA GLY A 454 48.75 27.52 -3.24
C GLY A 454 49.88 27.70 -4.24
N GLY A 455 49.86 28.73 -5.10
CA GLY A 455 50.96 29.06 -6.01
C GLY A 455 51.02 28.21 -7.30
N PHE A 456 51.46 28.82 -8.39
CA PHE A 456 51.74 28.10 -9.64
C PHE A 456 53.06 27.32 -9.49
N ASP A 457 53.02 26.00 -9.61
CA ASP A 457 54.24 25.19 -9.64
C ASP A 457 55.10 25.57 -10.85
N THR A 458 56.29 26.12 -10.57
CA THR A 458 57.24 26.52 -11.61
C THR A 458 57.82 25.32 -12.37
N GLY A 459 57.77 24.12 -11.78
CA GLY A 459 58.11 22.86 -12.44
C GLY A 459 57.18 22.50 -13.61
N VAL A 460 55.88 22.81 -13.55
CA VAL A 460 54.94 22.63 -14.66
C VAL A 460 55.24 23.60 -15.80
N LEU A 461 55.53 24.86 -15.51
CA LEU A 461 55.95 25.85 -16.50
C LEU A 461 57.29 25.46 -17.17
N LEU A 462 58.27 24.99 -16.40
CA LEU A 462 59.54 24.49 -16.91
C LEU A 462 59.36 23.22 -17.76
N LYS A 463 58.45 22.32 -17.40
CA LYS A 463 58.10 21.14 -18.22
C LYS A 463 57.48 21.54 -19.55
N LEU A 464 56.55 22.50 -19.58
CA LEU A 464 56.01 23.05 -20.83
C LEU A 464 57.09 23.72 -21.69
N GLN A 465 58.03 24.46 -21.08
CA GLN A 465 59.15 25.08 -21.79
C GLN A 465 60.19 24.05 -22.31
N SER A 466 60.23 22.84 -21.73
CA SER A 466 61.07 21.73 -22.20
C SER A 466 60.52 21.00 -23.43
N ILE A 467 59.22 21.18 -23.75
CA ILE A 467 58.61 20.71 -25.01
C ILE A 467 59.00 21.67 -26.14
N ARG A 468 60.30 21.70 -26.44
CA ARG A 468 60.87 22.53 -27.49
C ARG A 468 60.57 21.89 -28.85
N LEU A 469 60.06 22.66 -29.81
CA LEU A 469 59.85 22.17 -31.16
C LEU A 469 61.19 21.73 -31.77
N GLY A 470 61.33 20.44 -32.03
CA GLY A 470 62.36 19.85 -32.87
C GLY A 470 61.66 19.17 -34.05
N GLY A 471 61.52 19.88 -35.17
CA GLY A 471 61.01 19.33 -36.41
C GLY A 471 62.11 19.28 -37.47
N HIS A 472 62.11 18.22 -38.27
CA HIS A 472 62.25 18.25 -39.73
C HIS A 472 61.85 16.89 -40.32
#